data_AF-A0A061NMY6-F1
#
_entry.id   AF-A0A061NMY6-F1
#
_cell.length_a   1.000
_cell.length_b   1.000
_cell.length_c   1.000
_cell.angle_alpha   90.00
_cell.angle_beta   90.00
_cell.angle_gamma   90.00
#
_symmetry.space_group_name_H-M   'P 1'
#
loop_
_entity.id
_entity.type
_entity.pdbx_description
1 polymer ?
#
loop_
_entity_poly.entity_id
_entity_poly.type
_entity_poly.pdbx_seq_one_letter_code
_entity_poly.pdbx_strand_id
1 'polypeptide(L)'
;MWTKFIRSFLILMVIASVVMPSSKAVGAEPMDIDVKTIINDMTLEEKVGQLFIVHVYGQTPTDPVYEQINMNNNRGGKNFKEVIENYHIGGIIYFNWTDNIGTPLDATQVNALSNGIQEISVENGGIPLFVSTDQEGGTVARVTHPATELPGNMAVGATRAIEYAHQSAEILGKELHALAST
;
A
#
# COMPACT_ATOMS: atom_id res chain seq x y z
N MET A 1 -13.24 72.99 13.63
CA MET A 1 -13.96 71.73 13.34
C MET A 1 -12.94 70.72 12.83
N TRP A 2 -12.48 69.87 13.74
CA TRP A 2 -11.83 68.56 13.52
C TRP A 2 -10.58 68.42 12.64
N THR A 3 -9.45 68.44 13.34
CA THR A 3 -8.22 67.69 13.13
C THR A 3 -8.45 66.18 12.89
N LYS A 4 -7.90 65.61 11.81
CA LYS A 4 -7.54 64.19 11.69
C LYS A 4 -6.23 64.11 10.88
N PHE A 5 -5.09 64.15 11.54
CA PHE A 5 -4.31 62.99 12.01
C PHE A 5 -3.69 62.15 10.87
N ILE A 6 -2.41 62.44 10.67
CA ILE A 6 -1.31 61.53 10.31
C ILE A 6 -1.64 60.07 10.61
N ARG A 7 -1.47 59.20 9.61
CA ARG A 7 -0.77 57.90 9.74
C ARG A 7 -0.58 57.26 8.37
N SER A 8 0.62 57.46 7.83
CA SER A 8 1.27 56.51 6.95
C SER A 8 1.30 55.14 7.65
N PHE A 9 0.74 54.13 7.01
CA PHE A 9 1.10 52.74 7.27
C PHE A 9 1.22 52.05 5.91
N LEU A 10 2.44 52.03 5.38
CA LEU A 10 2.84 51.06 4.37
C LEU A 10 2.70 49.67 5.01
N ILE A 11 1.74 48.88 4.54
CA ILE A 11 1.81 47.43 4.70
C ILE A 11 2.52 46.92 3.45
N LEU A 12 3.84 46.80 3.57
CA LEU A 12 4.69 46.16 2.58
C LEU A 12 4.50 44.65 2.76
N MET A 13 3.55 44.07 2.02
CA MET A 13 3.29 42.64 2.02
C MET A 13 4.43 41.95 1.25
N VAL A 14 5.53 41.65 1.96
CA VAL A 14 6.60 40.80 1.44
C VAL A 14 6.02 39.40 1.31
N ILE A 15 5.59 39.05 0.10
CA ILE A 15 5.39 37.65 -0.28
C ILE A 15 6.79 37.05 -0.36
N ALA A 16 7.27 36.49 0.74
CA ALA A 16 8.40 35.58 0.73
C ALA A 16 7.90 34.30 0.05
N SER A 17 8.14 34.18 -1.25
CA SER A 17 8.07 32.92 -1.96
C SER A 17 9.11 31.97 -1.36
N VAL A 18 8.68 31.18 -0.37
CA VAL A 18 9.41 29.98 0.02
C VAL A 18 9.37 29.07 -1.20
N VAL A 19 10.45 29.10 -1.98
CA VAL A 19 10.74 28.08 -2.97
C VAL A 19 10.97 26.81 -2.15
N MET A 20 9.92 26.02 -1.98
CA MET A 20 10.08 24.64 -1.53
C MET A 20 10.94 23.94 -2.59
N PRO A 21 12.06 23.31 -2.20
CA PRO A 21 12.78 22.48 -3.15
C PRO A 21 11.81 21.41 -3.62
N SER A 22 11.52 21.37 -4.92
CA SER A 22 10.89 20.20 -5.52
C SER A 22 11.75 19.00 -5.15
N SER A 23 11.21 18.12 -4.30
CA SER A 23 11.75 16.78 -4.12
C SER A 23 11.79 16.18 -5.52
N LYS A 24 12.99 16.07 -6.10
CA LYS A 24 13.16 15.27 -7.30
C LYS A 24 12.67 13.88 -6.89
N ALA A 25 11.63 13.38 -7.55
CA ALA A 25 11.38 11.96 -7.58
C ALA A 25 12.73 11.31 -7.90
N VAL A 26 13.28 10.58 -6.95
CA VAL A 26 14.42 9.71 -7.20
C VAL A 26 13.87 8.70 -8.19
N GLY A 27 14.12 8.95 -9.48
CA GLY A 27 13.96 7.92 -10.47
C GLY A 27 14.85 6.79 -10.00
N ALA A 28 14.24 5.66 -9.66
CA ALA A 28 14.98 4.44 -9.40
C ALA A 28 15.75 4.13 -10.69
N GLU A 29 17.04 4.43 -10.69
CA GLU A 29 17.98 3.83 -11.63
C GLU A 29 17.73 2.32 -11.57
N PRO A 30 17.60 1.62 -12.71
CA PRO A 30 17.34 0.19 -12.69
C PRO A 30 18.45 -0.49 -11.90
N MET A 31 18.10 -0.95 -10.70
CA MET A 31 18.99 -1.69 -9.84
C MET A 31 19.29 -2.97 -10.61
N ASP A 32 20.54 -3.14 -11.04
CA ASP A 32 21.03 -4.38 -11.64
C ASP A 32 21.12 -5.41 -10.50
N ILE A 33 19.95 -5.81 -10.01
CA ILE A 33 19.79 -6.81 -8.96
C ILE A 33 20.19 -8.11 -9.61
N ASP A 34 21.34 -8.66 -9.20
CA ASP A 34 21.68 -10.02 -9.56
C ASP A 34 20.79 -10.98 -8.77
N VAL A 35 19.62 -11.25 -9.34
CA VAL A 35 18.63 -12.21 -8.83
C VAL A 35 19.28 -13.56 -8.57
N LYS A 36 20.31 -13.97 -9.34
CA LYS A 36 20.99 -15.23 -9.10
C LYS A 36 21.79 -15.19 -7.81
N THR A 37 22.45 -14.07 -7.51
CA THR A 37 23.17 -13.91 -6.23
C THR A 37 22.19 -13.98 -5.07
N ILE A 38 21.07 -13.23 -5.11
CA ILE A 38 20.04 -13.30 -4.07
C ILE A 38 19.54 -14.73 -3.87
N ILE A 39 19.14 -15.41 -4.94
CA ILE A 39 18.64 -16.79 -4.85
C ILE A 39 19.72 -17.74 -4.35
N ASN A 40 20.98 -17.58 -4.73
CA ASN A 40 22.07 -18.45 -4.28
C ASN A 40 22.33 -18.32 -2.78
N ASP A 41 22.14 -17.13 -2.21
CA ASP A 41 22.35 -16.86 -0.79
C ASP A 41 21.18 -17.34 0.10
N MET A 42 20.04 -17.66 -0.48
CA MET A 42 18.87 -18.20 0.24
C MET A 42 19.04 -19.68 0.60
N THR A 43 18.57 -20.03 1.80
CA THR A 43 18.24 -21.40 2.21
C THR A 43 17.14 -22.02 1.33
N LEU A 44 16.93 -23.33 1.46
CA LEU A 44 15.85 -23.99 0.73
C LEU A 44 14.48 -23.51 1.24
N GLU A 45 14.36 -23.33 2.55
CA GLU A 45 13.16 -22.87 3.23
C GLU A 45 12.77 -21.47 2.74
N GLU A 46 13.73 -20.54 2.66
CA GLU A 46 13.49 -19.20 2.10
C GLU A 46 13.06 -19.28 0.62
N LYS A 47 13.73 -20.11 -0.20
CA LYS A 47 13.36 -20.28 -1.62
C LYS A 47 11.93 -20.78 -1.79
N VAL A 48 11.55 -21.75 -0.97
CA VAL A 48 10.18 -22.30 -0.97
C VAL A 48 9.21 -21.23 -0.48
N GLY A 49 9.53 -20.51 0.60
CA GLY A 49 8.73 -19.41 1.14
C GLY A 49 8.39 -18.35 0.10
N GLN A 50 9.36 -17.96 -0.73
CA GLN A 50 9.16 -16.97 -1.80
C GLN A 50 8.16 -17.40 -2.88
N LEU A 51 7.77 -18.68 -2.95
CA LEU A 51 6.73 -19.17 -3.86
C LEU A 51 5.30 -18.98 -3.32
N PHE A 52 5.14 -18.58 -2.06
CA PHE A 52 3.85 -18.48 -1.41
C PHE A 52 3.41 -17.03 -1.22
N ILE A 53 2.19 -16.76 -1.69
CA ILE A 53 1.39 -15.61 -1.30
C ILE A 53 0.27 -16.12 -0.39
N VAL A 54 0.19 -15.57 0.82
CA VAL A 54 -0.75 -16.04 1.86
C VAL A 54 -1.65 -14.90 2.34
N HIS A 55 -2.66 -15.21 3.14
CA HIS A 55 -3.46 -14.19 3.83
C HIS A 55 -3.49 -14.48 5.33
N VAL A 56 -3.50 -13.41 6.12
CA VAL A 56 -3.52 -13.43 7.59
C VAL A 56 -4.56 -12.41 8.06
N TYR A 57 -5.29 -12.71 9.13
CA TYR A 57 -6.27 -11.79 9.70
C TYR A 57 -5.57 -10.73 10.55
N GLY A 58 -6.06 -9.49 10.48
CA GLY A 58 -5.60 -8.40 11.35
C GLY A 58 -5.46 -7.06 10.65
N GLN A 59 -5.50 -6.00 11.46
CA GLN A 59 -5.34 -4.61 11.02
C GLN A 59 -3.92 -4.07 11.24
N THR A 60 -3.10 -4.76 12.03
CA THR A 60 -1.70 -4.42 12.31
C THR A 60 -0.81 -5.66 12.23
N PRO A 61 0.52 -5.52 12.08
CA PRO A 61 1.41 -6.66 11.92
C PRO A 61 1.40 -7.66 13.09
N THR A 62 1.06 -7.20 14.30
CA THR A 62 1.01 -8.01 15.54
C THR A 62 -0.31 -7.81 16.28
N ASP A 63 -1.43 -7.91 15.56
CA ASP A 63 -2.76 -7.62 16.10
C ASP A 63 -3.24 -8.72 17.09
N PRO A 64 -3.36 -8.41 18.40
CA PRO A 64 -3.73 -9.41 19.40
C PRO A 64 -5.19 -9.87 19.26
N VAL A 65 -6.06 -9.10 18.60
CA VAL A 65 -7.49 -9.43 18.45
C VAL A 65 -7.66 -10.65 17.56
N TYR A 66 -6.76 -10.87 16.61
CA TYR A 66 -6.91 -11.92 15.59
C TYR A 66 -6.06 -13.16 15.87
N GLU A 67 -5.28 -13.21 16.95
CA GLU A 67 -4.42 -14.37 17.24
C GLU A 67 -5.19 -15.68 17.25
N GLN A 68 -6.29 -15.74 18.00
CA GLN A 68 -7.07 -16.97 18.09
C GLN A 68 -7.72 -17.34 16.76
N ILE A 69 -8.14 -16.35 15.97
CA ILE A 69 -8.72 -16.56 14.64
C ILE A 69 -7.65 -17.14 13.69
N ASN A 70 -6.45 -16.56 13.69
CA ASN A 70 -5.33 -17.02 12.87
C ASN A 70 -4.92 -18.45 13.24
N MET A 71 -4.83 -18.75 14.55
CA MET A 71 -4.51 -20.09 15.05
C MET A 71 -5.61 -21.12 14.70
N ASN A 72 -6.88 -20.78 14.91
CA ASN A 72 -8.01 -21.70 14.62
C ASN A 72 -8.16 -21.98 13.12
N ASN A 73 -7.79 -21.02 12.27
CA ASN A 73 -7.85 -21.16 10.83
C ASN A 73 -6.54 -21.65 10.22
N ASN A 74 -5.55 -22.10 11.01
CA ASN A 74 -4.27 -22.61 10.51
C ASN A 74 -3.54 -21.61 9.58
N ARG A 75 -3.46 -20.32 9.95
CA ARG A 75 -2.75 -19.30 9.16
C ARG A 75 -1.21 -19.40 9.25
N GLY A 76 -0.70 -20.35 10.04
CA GLY A 76 0.74 -20.61 10.20
C GLY A 76 1.38 -19.89 11.40
N GLY A 77 0.74 -18.85 11.93
CA GLY A 77 1.19 -18.11 13.11
C GLY A 77 0.06 -17.26 13.69
N LYS A 78 0.33 -16.58 14.81
CA LYS A 78 -0.67 -15.74 15.48
C LYS A 78 -1.00 -14.46 14.72
N ASN A 79 -0.06 -13.94 13.94
CA ASN A 79 -0.14 -12.66 13.26
C ASN A 79 0.80 -12.64 12.06
N PHE A 80 0.83 -11.50 11.34
CA PHE A 80 1.68 -11.35 10.15
C PHE A 80 3.16 -11.57 10.47
N LYS A 81 3.64 -10.99 11.57
CA LYS A 81 5.05 -11.10 11.97
C LYS A 81 5.50 -12.55 12.08
N GLU A 82 4.78 -13.37 12.85
CA GLU A 82 5.15 -14.79 13.00
C GLU A 82 5.08 -15.54 11.67
N VAL A 83 4.12 -15.23 10.80
CA VAL A 83 4.02 -15.91 9.48
C VAL A 83 5.19 -15.52 8.57
N ILE A 84 5.61 -14.26 8.58
CA ILE A 84 6.77 -13.79 7.81
C ILE A 84 8.05 -14.43 8.32
N GLU A 85 8.30 -14.37 9.63
CA GLU A 85 9.53 -14.87 10.24
C GLU A 85 9.66 -16.40 10.18
N ASN A 86 8.55 -17.14 10.32
CA ASN A 86 8.61 -18.61 10.35
C ASN A 86 8.70 -19.25 8.96
N TYR A 87 8.15 -18.61 7.92
CA TYR A 87 7.99 -19.24 6.61
C TYR A 87 8.64 -18.47 5.45
N HIS A 88 9.20 -17.29 5.71
CA HIS A 88 9.91 -16.50 4.68
C HIS A 88 9.06 -16.28 3.43
N ILE A 89 7.76 -16.02 3.62
CA ILE A 89 6.77 -15.90 2.55
C ILE A 89 7.18 -14.83 1.52
N GLY A 90 6.82 -15.05 0.26
CA GLY A 90 7.08 -14.09 -0.82
C GLY A 90 6.05 -12.96 -0.91
N GLY A 91 4.85 -13.17 -0.37
CA GLY A 91 3.83 -12.13 -0.43
C GLY A 91 2.61 -12.36 0.43
N ILE A 92 1.80 -11.30 0.50
CA ILE A 92 0.53 -11.25 1.22
C ILE A 92 -0.58 -10.78 0.29
N ILE A 93 -1.76 -11.39 0.38
CA ILE A 93 -2.98 -10.91 -0.25
C ILE A 93 -3.98 -10.40 0.79
N TYR A 94 -4.47 -9.18 0.61
CA TYR A 94 -5.44 -8.53 1.49
C TYR A 94 -6.88 -8.73 1.05
N PHE A 95 -7.76 -8.84 2.04
CA PHE A 95 -9.20 -8.92 1.87
C PHE A 95 -9.95 -8.07 2.89
N ASN A 96 -11.24 -7.80 2.61
CA ASN A 96 -12.12 -7.18 3.60
C ASN A 96 -12.53 -8.13 4.72
N TRP A 97 -12.77 -9.41 4.41
CA TRP A 97 -13.21 -10.41 5.39
C TRP A 97 -12.09 -10.91 6.34
N THR A 98 -10.84 -10.55 6.06
CA THR A 98 -9.70 -10.71 6.98
C THR A 98 -9.46 -9.46 7.84
N ASP A 99 -10.27 -8.41 7.65
CA ASP A 99 -10.12 -7.08 8.20
C ASP A 99 -8.78 -6.40 7.86
N ASN A 100 -8.10 -6.81 6.78
CA ASN A 100 -6.89 -6.11 6.34
C ASN A 100 -7.23 -4.77 5.69
N ILE A 101 -8.33 -4.74 4.93
CA ILE A 101 -8.89 -3.54 4.30
C ILE A 101 -10.31 -3.36 4.82
N GLY A 102 -10.56 -2.30 5.59
CA GLY A 102 -11.89 -2.02 6.14
C GLY A 102 -12.93 -1.64 5.08
N THR A 103 -14.21 -1.73 5.45
CA THR A 103 -15.34 -1.16 4.69
C THR A 103 -16.22 -0.36 5.66
N PRO A 104 -16.14 0.99 5.69
CA PRO A 104 -15.40 1.87 4.76
C PRO A 104 -13.87 1.76 4.90
N LEU A 105 -13.16 2.16 3.85
CA LEU A 105 -11.70 2.15 3.81
C LEU A 105 -11.12 3.15 4.81
N ASP A 106 -10.21 2.68 5.66
CA ASP A 106 -9.25 3.51 6.39
C ASP A 106 -7.87 3.40 5.70
N ALA A 107 -7.57 4.37 4.85
CA ALA A 107 -6.32 4.40 4.09
C ALA A 107 -5.07 4.47 4.99
N THR A 108 -5.19 5.11 6.16
CA THR A 108 -4.06 5.25 7.09
C THR A 108 -3.72 3.92 7.72
N GLN A 109 -4.74 3.16 8.12
CA GLN A 109 -4.56 1.82 8.69
C GLN A 109 -3.94 0.86 7.66
N VAL A 110 -4.46 0.80 6.43
CA VAL A 110 -3.93 -0.09 5.39
C VAL A 110 -2.47 0.25 5.05
N ASN A 111 -2.13 1.54 5.00
CA ASN A 111 -0.76 1.98 4.78
C ASN A 111 0.17 1.63 5.96
N ALA A 112 -0.28 1.82 7.20
CA ALA A 112 0.47 1.44 8.38
C ALA A 112 0.71 -0.08 8.46
N LEU A 113 -0.31 -0.89 8.13
CA LEU A 113 -0.17 -2.34 8.03
C LEU A 113 0.88 -2.71 6.97
N SER A 114 0.76 -2.13 5.76
CA SER A 114 1.65 -2.41 4.63
C SER A 114 3.11 -2.05 4.95
N ASN A 115 3.36 -0.87 5.51
CA ASN A 115 4.72 -0.49 5.91
C ASN A 115 5.26 -1.41 7.01
N GLY A 116 4.44 -1.74 8.01
CA GLY A 116 4.87 -2.59 9.13
C GLY A 116 5.23 -4.00 8.69
N ILE A 117 4.49 -4.61 7.76
CA ILE A 117 4.87 -5.93 7.22
C ILE A 117 6.11 -5.86 6.32
N GLN A 118 6.30 -4.75 5.60
CA GLN A 118 7.52 -4.55 4.79
C GLN A 118 8.75 -4.42 5.70
N GLU A 119 8.66 -3.62 6.77
CA GLU A 119 9.72 -3.48 7.77
C GLU A 119 10.15 -4.84 8.33
N ILE A 120 9.18 -5.67 8.75
CA ILE A 120 9.46 -7.03 9.23
C ILE A 120 10.11 -7.90 8.16
N SER A 121 9.67 -7.82 6.91
CA SER A 121 10.18 -8.68 5.83
C SER A 121 11.63 -8.39 5.43
N VAL A 122 12.06 -7.14 5.57
CA VAL A 122 13.43 -6.72 5.21
C VAL A 122 14.38 -6.72 6.41
N GLU A 123 13.85 -6.90 7.63
CA GLU A 123 14.68 -7.11 8.81
C GLU A 123 15.66 -8.27 8.56
N ASN A 124 16.91 -8.09 9.00
CA ASN A 124 17.99 -9.05 8.82
C ASN A 124 18.32 -9.40 7.36
N GLY A 125 17.99 -8.53 6.40
CA GLY A 125 18.37 -8.69 4.99
C GLY A 125 17.40 -9.56 4.17
N GLY A 126 16.15 -9.72 4.63
CA GLY A 126 15.11 -10.40 3.88
C GLY A 126 14.63 -9.64 2.64
N ILE A 127 13.70 -10.25 1.91
CA ILE A 127 13.16 -9.74 0.64
C ILE A 127 11.83 -9.02 0.93
N PRO A 128 11.59 -7.81 0.36
CA PRO A 128 10.30 -7.14 0.48
C PRO A 128 9.14 -8.02 0.00
N LEU A 129 8.01 -7.96 0.69
CA LEU A 129 6.83 -8.74 0.36
C LEU A 129 6.11 -8.19 -0.88
N PHE A 130 5.64 -9.10 -1.72
CA PHE A 130 4.64 -8.77 -2.72
C PHE A 130 3.26 -8.62 -2.06
N VAL A 131 2.80 -7.38 -1.91
CA VAL A 131 1.48 -7.07 -1.33
C VAL A 131 0.45 -6.95 -2.46
N SER A 132 -0.66 -7.68 -2.34
CA SER A 132 -1.66 -7.81 -3.40
C SER A 132 -3.10 -7.76 -2.88
N THR A 133 -4.06 -7.50 -3.78
CA THR A 133 -5.50 -7.57 -3.50
C THR A 133 -6.30 -7.65 -4.80
N ASP A 134 -7.56 -8.07 -4.74
CA ASP A 134 -8.45 -8.15 -5.91
C ASP A 134 -9.16 -6.81 -6.15
N GLN A 135 -8.45 -5.85 -6.77
CA GLN A 135 -9.02 -4.56 -7.14
C GLN A 135 -9.25 -4.48 -8.66
N GLU A 136 -10.36 -5.05 -9.13
CA GLU A 136 -10.71 -5.10 -10.55
C GLU A 136 -11.65 -3.95 -10.98
N GLY A 137 -12.42 -3.40 -10.03
CA GLY A 137 -13.53 -2.49 -10.28
C GLY A 137 -14.88 -3.21 -10.32
N GLY A 138 -15.97 -2.45 -10.25
CA GLY A 138 -17.33 -2.97 -10.19
C GLY A 138 -17.55 -3.85 -8.96
N THR A 139 -18.06 -5.07 -9.16
CA THR A 139 -18.42 -5.98 -8.07
C THR A 139 -17.23 -6.66 -7.40
N VAL A 140 -16.04 -6.60 -8.01
CA VAL A 140 -14.80 -7.15 -7.45
C VAL A 140 -13.86 -6.00 -7.14
N ALA A 141 -14.08 -5.40 -5.97
CA ALA A 141 -13.23 -4.36 -5.41
C ALA A 141 -13.12 -4.60 -3.90
N ARG A 142 -11.92 -4.40 -3.34
CA ARG A 142 -11.67 -4.45 -1.89
C ARG A 142 -11.50 -3.05 -1.32
N VAL A 143 -10.93 -2.15 -2.11
CA VAL A 143 -10.71 -0.75 -1.77
C VAL A 143 -11.88 0.04 -2.37
N THR A 144 -12.87 0.32 -1.53
CA THR A 144 -14.09 1.07 -1.88
C THR A 144 -14.13 2.39 -1.12
N HIS A 145 -15.29 3.07 -1.03
CA HIS A 145 -15.43 4.35 -0.34
C HIS A 145 -14.55 4.50 0.93
N PRO A 146 -13.75 5.58 1.05
CA PRO A 146 -13.75 6.79 0.20
C PRO A 146 -12.89 6.73 -1.07
N ALA A 147 -12.32 5.57 -1.44
CA ALA A 147 -11.63 5.40 -2.72
C ALA A 147 -12.60 5.41 -3.92
N THR A 148 -12.04 5.48 -5.13
CA THR A 148 -12.84 5.58 -6.36
C THR A 148 -13.49 4.25 -6.71
N GLU A 149 -14.82 4.21 -6.72
CA GLU A 149 -15.59 3.06 -7.18
C GLU A 149 -15.86 3.14 -8.69
N LEU A 150 -15.12 2.35 -9.47
CA LEU A 150 -15.21 2.32 -10.93
C LEU A 150 -16.19 1.25 -11.44
N PRO A 151 -16.73 1.39 -12.67
CA PRO A 151 -17.49 0.33 -13.31
C PRO A 151 -16.67 -0.94 -13.53
N GLY A 152 -17.32 -2.10 -13.54
CA GLY A 152 -16.66 -3.38 -13.82
C GLY A 152 -16.33 -3.58 -15.30
N ASN A 153 -15.53 -4.60 -15.59
CA ASN A 153 -14.99 -4.90 -16.93
C ASN A 153 -16.05 -5.04 -18.04
N MET A 154 -17.26 -5.54 -17.73
CA MET A 154 -18.35 -5.60 -18.70
C MET A 154 -18.80 -4.20 -19.16
N ALA A 155 -18.95 -3.26 -18.21
CA ALA A 155 -19.36 -1.89 -18.51
C ALA A 155 -18.27 -1.16 -19.30
N VAL A 156 -17.00 -1.33 -18.91
CA VAL A 156 -15.85 -0.80 -19.67
C VAL A 156 -15.82 -1.38 -21.08
N GLY A 157 -15.98 -2.70 -21.25
CA GLY A 157 -16.01 -3.35 -22.56
C GLY A 157 -17.17 -2.87 -23.46
N ALA A 158 -18.34 -2.58 -22.87
CA ALA A 158 -19.50 -2.07 -23.61
C ALA A 158 -19.23 -0.70 -24.27
N THR A 159 -18.28 0.08 -23.74
CA THR A 159 -17.88 1.36 -24.33
C THR A 159 -17.08 1.23 -25.63
N ARG A 160 -16.40 0.09 -25.85
CA ARG A 160 -15.44 -0.15 -26.95
C ARG A 160 -14.30 0.87 -27.02
N ALA A 161 -14.03 1.57 -25.92
CA ALA A 161 -13.02 2.61 -25.80
C ALA A 161 -11.85 2.09 -24.95
N ILE A 162 -10.68 1.91 -25.59
CA ILE A 162 -9.46 1.43 -24.92
C ILE A 162 -8.98 2.43 -23.88
N GLU A 163 -9.21 3.72 -24.12
CA GLU A 163 -8.89 4.81 -23.22
C GLU A 163 -9.57 4.67 -21.85
N TYR A 164 -10.80 4.15 -21.78
CA TYR A 164 -11.48 3.93 -20.51
C TYR A 164 -10.95 2.72 -19.75
N ALA A 165 -10.49 1.68 -20.46
CA ALA A 165 -9.78 0.58 -19.81
C ALA A 165 -8.46 1.06 -19.20
N HIS A 166 -7.69 1.88 -19.95
CA HIS A 166 -6.45 2.46 -19.45
C HIS A 166 -6.68 3.39 -18.25
N GLN A 167 -7.64 4.31 -18.35
CA GLN A 167 -7.97 5.23 -17.25
C GLN A 167 -8.42 4.48 -16.00
N SER A 168 -9.22 3.41 -16.16
CA SER A 168 -9.64 2.57 -15.04
C SER A 168 -8.41 1.96 -14.34
N ALA A 169 -7.56 1.27 -15.09
CA ALA A 169 -6.34 0.66 -14.54
C ALA A 169 -5.38 1.68 -13.90
N GLU A 170 -5.24 2.87 -14.51
CA GLU A 170 -4.39 3.94 -13.99
C GLU A 170 -4.90 4.47 -12.64
N ILE A 171 -6.21 4.68 -12.49
CA ILE A 171 -6.81 5.13 -11.23
C ILE A 171 -6.63 4.05 -10.15
N LEU A 172 -6.99 2.80 -10.45
CA LEU A 172 -6.85 1.69 -9.50
C LEU A 172 -5.40 1.50 -9.07
N GLY A 173 -4.46 1.54 -10.02
CA GLY A 173 -3.03 1.42 -9.73
C GLY A 173 -2.50 2.56 -8.85
N LYS A 174 -2.90 3.80 -9.11
CA LYS A 174 -2.50 4.96 -8.28
C LYS A 174 -3.03 4.86 -6.85
N GLU A 175 -4.29 4.48 -6.68
CA GLU A 175 -4.88 4.33 -5.35
C GLU A 175 -4.25 3.17 -4.58
N LEU A 176 -4.02 2.02 -5.23
CA LEU A 176 -3.32 0.90 -4.60
C LEU A 176 -1.89 1.27 -4.20
N HIS A 177 -1.13 1.92 -5.08
CA HIS A 177 0.24 2.34 -4.79
C HIS A 177 0.32 3.32 -3.61
N ALA A 178 -0.69 4.19 -3.46
CA ALA A 178 -0.76 5.10 -2.31
C ALA A 178 -1.05 4.38 -0.99
N LEU A 179 -1.73 3.22 -1.03
CA LEU A 179 -2.03 2.41 0.15
C LEU A 179 -0.87 1.49 0.51
N ALA A 180 -0.27 0.82 -0.48
CA ALA A 180 0.80 -0.14 -0.29
C ALA A 180 1.90 0.13 -1.33
N SER A 181 3.01 0.71 -0.88
CA SER A 181 4.22 0.80 -1.71
C SER A 181 4.78 -0.62 -1.89
N THR A 182 4.56 -1.18 -3.07
CA THR A 182 5.20 -2.42 -3.56
C THR A 182 6.48 -2.11 -4.30
#